data_AF-A0A496UGS9-F1
#
_entry.id   AF-A0A496UGS9-F1
#
_cell.length_a   1.000
_cell.length_b   1.000
_cell.length_c   1.000
_cell.angle_alpha   90.00
_cell.angle_beta   90.00
_cell.angle_gamma   90.00
#
_symmetry.space_group_name_H-M   'P 1'
#
loop_
_entity.id
_entity.type
_entity.pdbx_description
1 polymer ?
#
loop_
_entity_poly.entity_id
_entity_poly.type
_entity_poly.pdbx_seq_one_letter_code
_entity_poly.pdbx_strand_id
1 'polypeptide(L)'
;MNKVKAFSNIGLSSSRAGKSGSFRAWTIARSYDLTKCNGSGKVDLVKLRESITKYKTSRTCRRWIAQSLELGIFTKRNGNCYYLSPDKVAVVYNQHLPDESKCKTILTPAWVAMDLFLSAKWRGELYGVVLEQRNDQQPISRATLTDLYGVSITTQKEYEKSNKKIVKKVNHIPFKAVKKDKVKIAKILKLNDHTLMEENNGELYTRKGMKILHGKLAQQIPNNYLVIRVDLCKKGATKKYRKLLEISCLEPRDILDRMYYPNRKTALRAVKRNGGIKRYLKSPAGLTDTNWWGEITQ
;
A
#
# COMPACT_ATOMS: atom_id res chain seq x y z
N MET A 1 9.11 16.30 -12.57
CA MET A 1 9.09 15.35 -11.44
C MET A 1 9.01 13.96 -12.02
N ASN A 2 10.10 13.20 -11.98
CA ASN A 2 10.20 11.93 -12.72
C ASN A 2 9.78 10.71 -11.89
N LYS A 3 9.79 10.85 -10.55
CA LYS A 3 9.31 9.85 -9.60
C LYS A 3 8.36 10.48 -8.59
N VAL A 4 7.44 9.68 -8.05
CA VAL A 4 6.54 10.03 -6.95
C VAL A 4 6.75 9.12 -5.76
N LYS A 5 6.47 9.65 -4.56
CA LYS A 5 6.55 8.88 -3.32
C LYS A 5 5.21 8.21 -3.03
N ALA A 6 5.04 6.98 -3.46
CA ALA A 6 3.78 6.26 -3.35
C ALA A 6 3.74 5.35 -2.10
N PHE A 7 2.61 5.40 -1.38
CA PHE A 7 2.33 4.51 -0.27
C PHE A 7 1.55 3.29 -0.79
N SER A 8 2.21 2.14 -0.84
CA SER A 8 1.73 0.96 -1.56
C SER A 8 0.37 0.48 -1.08
N ASN A 9 0.23 0.25 0.22
CA ASN A 9 -1.00 -0.25 0.83
C ASN A 9 -2.15 0.78 0.82
N ILE A 10 -1.87 2.08 0.96
CA ILE A 10 -2.86 3.15 0.78
C ILE A 10 -3.36 3.15 -0.68
N GLY A 11 -2.43 3.05 -1.64
CA GLY A 11 -2.77 3.00 -3.06
C GLY A 11 -3.60 1.78 -3.44
N LEU A 12 -3.24 0.60 -2.95
CA LEU A 12 -4.04 -0.61 -3.14
C LEU A 12 -5.42 -0.49 -2.49
N SER A 13 -5.53 0.11 -1.31
CA SER A 13 -6.81 0.38 -0.65
C SER A 13 -7.68 1.35 -1.43
N SER A 14 -7.10 2.45 -1.93
CA SER A 14 -7.80 3.39 -2.81
C SER A 14 -8.31 2.75 -4.09
N SER A 15 -7.57 1.75 -4.60
CA SER A 15 -7.97 1.02 -5.79
C SER A 15 -9.17 0.13 -5.54
N ARG A 16 -9.19 -0.54 -4.39
CA ARG A 16 -10.29 -1.43 -4.00
C ARG A 16 -11.56 -0.66 -3.67
N ALA A 17 -11.43 0.52 -3.07
CA ALA A 17 -12.53 1.44 -2.85
C ALA A 17 -13.09 2.08 -4.14
N GLY A 18 -12.51 1.79 -5.32
CA GLY A 18 -12.89 2.45 -6.58
C GLY A 18 -12.49 3.93 -6.66
N LYS A 19 -11.65 4.41 -5.73
CA LYS A 19 -11.24 5.82 -5.58
C LYS A 19 -9.79 6.08 -6.01
N SER A 20 -9.28 5.32 -6.99
CA SER A 20 -7.87 5.42 -7.46
C SER A 20 -7.47 6.82 -7.92
N GLY A 21 -8.40 7.58 -8.49
CA GLY A 21 -8.14 8.92 -8.99
C GLY A 21 -7.71 9.88 -7.87
N SER A 22 -8.44 9.84 -6.76
CA SER A 22 -8.13 10.67 -5.59
C SER A 22 -6.75 10.38 -5.01
N PHE A 23 -6.35 9.11 -4.94
CA PHE A 23 -5.04 8.71 -4.43
C PHE A 23 -3.91 9.22 -5.32
N ARG A 24 -4.11 9.16 -6.64
CA ARG A 24 -3.13 9.68 -7.61
C ARG A 24 -2.99 11.19 -7.48
N ALA A 25 -4.10 11.93 -7.40
CA ALA A 25 -4.05 13.38 -7.17
C ALA A 25 -3.35 13.71 -5.86
N TRP A 26 -3.69 13.01 -4.77
CA TRP A 26 -3.05 13.18 -3.46
C TRP A 26 -1.54 12.89 -3.50
N THR A 27 -1.13 11.79 -4.13
CA THR A 27 0.28 11.40 -4.25
C THR A 27 1.09 12.42 -5.05
N ILE A 28 0.51 12.96 -6.14
CA ILE A 28 1.14 14.01 -6.95
C ILE A 28 1.23 15.30 -6.16
N ALA A 29 0.15 15.74 -5.50
CA ALA A 29 0.14 16.95 -4.67
C ALA A 29 1.20 16.88 -3.58
N ARG A 30 1.28 15.76 -2.85
CA ARG A 30 2.28 15.54 -1.81
C ARG A 30 3.70 15.56 -2.38
N SER A 31 3.93 14.91 -3.51
CA SER A 31 5.27 14.88 -4.14
C SER A 31 5.69 16.27 -4.62
N TYR A 32 4.74 17.05 -5.15
CA TYR A 32 4.96 18.45 -5.51
C TYR A 32 5.31 19.30 -4.29
N ASP A 33 4.50 19.24 -3.23
CA ASP A 33 4.71 20.00 -2.00
C ASP A 33 6.07 19.70 -1.35
N LEU A 34 6.44 18.43 -1.24
CA LEU A 34 7.73 18.01 -0.69
C LEU A 34 8.93 18.52 -1.52
N THR A 35 8.75 18.73 -2.83
CA THR A 35 9.85 19.13 -3.72
C THR A 35 9.90 20.63 -3.98
N LYS A 36 8.77 21.33 -3.88
CA LYS A 36 8.62 22.73 -4.31
C LYS A 36 8.10 23.67 -3.22
N CYS A 37 7.48 23.15 -2.16
CA CYS A 37 6.80 23.95 -1.14
C CYS A 37 7.13 23.52 0.31
N ASN A 38 8.26 22.83 0.50
CA ASN A 38 8.80 22.40 1.80
C ASN A 38 7.89 21.45 2.62
N GLY A 39 6.88 20.81 2.01
CA GLY A 39 6.05 19.82 2.70
C GLY A 39 5.04 20.41 3.68
N SER A 40 4.49 21.58 3.35
CA SER A 40 3.58 22.36 4.20
C SER A 40 2.15 21.78 4.33
N GLY A 41 1.82 20.76 3.54
CA GLY A 41 0.45 20.23 3.43
C GLY A 41 -0.45 21.09 2.53
N LYS A 42 0.12 22.09 1.85
CA LYS A 42 -0.58 23.10 1.06
C LYS A 42 0.02 23.16 -0.34
N VAL A 43 -0.84 23.18 -1.36
CA VAL A 43 -0.45 23.33 -2.77
C VAL A 43 -1.41 24.30 -3.46
N ASP A 44 -0.86 25.20 -4.27
CA ASP A 44 -1.67 26.04 -5.14
C ASP A 44 -2.47 25.18 -6.14
N LEU A 45 -3.78 25.42 -6.25
CA LEU A 45 -4.65 24.57 -7.04
C LEU A 45 -4.33 24.63 -8.55
N VAL A 46 -3.89 25.78 -9.06
CA VAL A 46 -3.46 25.94 -10.46
C VAL A 46 -2.21 25.12 -10.70
N LYS A 47 -1.20 25.24 -9.83
CA LYS A 47 0.05 24.48 -9.94
C LYS A 47 -0.15 22.97 -9.80
N LEU A 48 -1.08 22.55 -8.94
CA LEU A 48 -1.48 21.15 -8.83
C LEU A 48 -2.11 20.64 -10.13
N ARG A 49 -3.01 21.43 -10.73
CA ARG A 49 -3.64 21.08 -12.01
C ARG A 49 -2.59 20.93 -13.09
N GLU A 50 -1.71 21.90 -13.26
CA GLU A 50 -0.58 21.87 -14.21
C GLU A 50 0.29 20.62 -14.03
N SER A 51 0.60 20.27 -12.78
CA SER A 51 1.41 19.09 -12.46
C SER A 51 0.76 17.77 -12.89
N ILE A 52 -0.57 17.70 -12.84
CA ILE A 52 -1.33 16.51 -13.27
C ILE A 52 -1.55 16.55 -14.78
N THR A 53 -1.90 17.70 -15.34
CA THR A 53 -2.22 17.86 -16.77
C THR A 53 -1.00 17.66 -17.66
N LYS A 54 0.21 17.83 -17.13
CA LYS A 54 1.46 17.41 -17.80
C LYS A 54 1.46 15.95 -18.25
N TYR A 55 0.68 15.08 -17.60
CA TYR A 55 0.68 13.63 -17.88
C TYR A 55 -0.70 13.06 -18.22
N LYS A 56 -1.78 13.84 -18.03
CA LYS A 56 -3.17 13.39 -18.20
C LYS A 56 -4.01 14.52 -18.76
N THR A 57 -5.16 14.15 -19.34
CA THR A 57 -6.11 15.14 -19.84
C THR A 57 -6.68 16.01 -18.72
N SER A 58 -7.02 17.26 -19.06
CA SER A 58 -7.68 18.19 -18.14
C SER A 58 -8.97 17.61 -17.53
N ARG A 59 -9.73 16.83 -18.32
CA ARG A 59 -10.92 16.09 -17.83
C ARG A 59 -10.56 15.10 -16.72
N THR A 60 -9.49 14.32 -16.92
CA THR A 60 -9.03 13.36 -15.91
C THR A 60 -8.54 14.05 -14.65
N CYS A 61 -7.77 15.14 -14.80
CA CYS A 61 -7.32 15.97 -13.69
C CYS A 61 -8.49 16.49 -12.85
N ARG A 62 -9.48 17.12 -13.49
CA ARG A 62 -10.69 17.64 -12.80
C ARG A 62 -11.42 16.53 -12.04
N ARG A 63 -11.62 15.36 -12.68
CA ARG A 63 -12.27 14.21 -12.05
C ARG A 63 -11.51 13.72 -10.81
N TRP A 64 -10.19 13.62 -10.89
CA TRP A 64 -9.38 13.16 -9.75
C TRP A 64 -9.40 14.16 -8.58
N ILE A 65 -9.28 15.46 -8.88
CA ILE A 65 -9.37 16.51 -7.85
C ILE A 65 -10.77 16.55 -7.23
N ALA A 66 -11.83 16.47 -8.04
CA ALA A 66 -13.21 16.42 -7.56
C ALA A 66 -13.42 15.23 -6.61
N GLN A 67 -12.97 14.04 -7.00
CA GLN A 67 -13.03 12.85 -6.16
C GLN A 67 -12.26 13.02 -4.83
N SER A 68 -11.09 13.68 -4.84
CA SER A 68 -10.36 13.96 -3.60
C SER A 68 -11.08 14.94 -2.67
N LEU A 69 -11.84 15.90 -3.22
CA LEU A 69 -12.62 16.86 -2.43
C LEU A 69 -13.86 16.20 -1.83
N GLU A 70 -14.56 15.40 -2.63
CA GLU A 70 -15.72 14.61 -2.20
C GLU A 70 -15.38 13.70 -1.01
N LEU A 71 -14.22 13.05 -1.05
CA LEU A 71 -13.73 12.18 0.02
C LEU A 71 -13.16 12.94 1.24
N GLY A 72 -13.04 14.27 1.18
CA GLY A 72 -12.38 15.06 2.22
C GLY A 72 -10.86 14.87 2.31
N ILE A 73 -10.23 14.21 1.33
CA ILE A 73 -8.76 14.09 1.23
C ILE A 73 -8.13 15.44 0.94
N PHE A 74 -8.83 16.26 0.16
CA PHE A 74 -8.51 17.64 -0.12
C PHE A 74 -9.54 18.59 0.50
N THR A 75 -9.08 19.76 0.93
CA THR A 75 -9.92 20.90 1.26
C THR A 75 -9.45 22.13 0.49
N LYS A 76 -10.40 22.93 -0.01
CA LYS A 76 -10.11 24.18 -0.73
C LYS A 76 -10.27 25.36 0.21
N ARG A 77 -9.25 26.21 0.31
CA ARG A 77 -9.34 27.51 0.99
C ARG A 77 -8.47 28.53 0.26
N ASN A 78 -9.02 29.68 -0.08
CA ASN A 78 -8.32 30.83 -0.69
C ASN A 78 -7.43 30.44 -1.90
N GLY A 79 -8.01 29.79 -2.92
CA GLY A 79 -7.29 29.36 -4.12
C GLY A 79 -6.30 28.20 -3.94
N ASN A 80 -6.08 27.76 -2.69
CA ASN A 80 -5.16 26.69 -2.34
C ASN A 80 -5.89 25.39 -2.03
N CYS A 81 -5.19 24.28 -2.24
CA CYS A 81 -5.59 22.94 -1.87
C CYS A 81 -4.75 22.47 -0.68
N TYR A 82 -5.42 22.12 0.42
CA TYR A 82 -4.81 21.46 1.57
C TYR A 82 -5.09 19.98 1.48
N TYR A 83 -4.14 19.14 1.88
CA TYR A 83 -4.27 17.70 1.77
C TYR A 83 -3.96 16.96 3.07
N LEU A 84 -4.66 15.85 3.30
CA LEU A 84 -4.51 15.05 4.51
C LEU A 84 -3.16 14.31 4.60
N SER A 85 -2.73 14.01 5.82
CA SER A 85 -1.56 13.15 6.10
C SER A 85 -1.83 11.69 5.69
N PRO A 86 -0.78 10.85 5.48
CA PRO A 86 -0.95 9.48 4.99
C PRO A 86 -1.84 8.62 5.86
N ASP A 87 -1.72 8.74 7.18
CA ASP A 87 -2.56 8.11 8.18
C ASP A 87 -4.03 8.45 7.97
N LYS A 88 -4.39 9.73 7.95
CA LYS A 88 -5.76 10.17 7.71
C LYS A 88 -6.30 9.70 6.36
N VAL A 89 -5.49 9.74 5.29
CA VAL A 89 -5.89 9.23 3.97
C VAL A 89 -6.16 7.73 4.00
N ALA A 90 -5.35 6.94 4.71
CA ALA A 90 -5.61 5.52 4.88
C ALA A 90 -6.95 5.27 5.59
N VAL A 91 -7.27 6.04 6.64
CA VAL A 91 -8.56 5.92 7.33
C VAL A 91 -9.73 6.30 6.41
N VAL A 92 -9.61 7.37 5.61
CA VAL A 92 -10.65 7.76 4.63
C VAL A 92 -10.95 6.60 3.68
N TYR A 93 -9.94 5.95 3.09
CA TYR A 93 -10.21 4.79 2.23
C TYR A 93 -10.77 3.59 2.97
N ASN A 94 -10.35 3.35 4.22
CA ASN A 94 -10.85 2.24 5.02
C ASN A 94 -12.35 2.34 5.32
N GLN A 95 -12.94 3.54 5.32
CA GLN A 95 -14.39 3.70 5.51
C GLN A 95 -15.23 3.16 4.35
N HIS A 96 -14.61 2.98 3.18
CA HIS A 96 -15.26 2.46 1.98
C HIS A 96 -14.90 0.99 1.71
N LEU A 97 -14.32 0.30 2.69
CA LEU A 97 -13.87 -1.09 2.58
C LEU A 97 -14.47 -1.92 3.72
N PRO A 98 -14.78 -3.20 3.46
CA PRO A 98 -15.13 -4.14 4.52
C PRO A 98 -13.93 -4.39 5.43
N ASP A 99 -14.17 -4.84 6.66
CA ASP A 99 -13.15 -4.92 7.72
C ASP A 99 -11.92 -5.74 7.33
N GLU A 100 -12.12 -6.88 6.68
CA GLU A 100 -11.06 -7.76 6.18
C GLU A 100 -10.18 -7.09 5.11
N SER A 101 -10.69 -6.05 4.45
CA SER A 101 -9.98 -5.33 3.40
C SER A 101 -9.32 -4.04 3.89
N LYS A 102 -9.50 -3.62 5.15
CA LYS A 102 -8.95 -2.35 5.65
C LYS A 102 -7.42 -2.36 5.67
N CYS A 103 -6.83 -1.21 5.36
CA CYS A 103 -5.40 -0.95 5.53
C CYS A 103 -5.06 -0.90 7.03
N LYS A 104 -4.42 -1.96 7.55
CA LYS A 104 -4.12 -2.11 8.99
C LYS A 104 -2.81 -1.45 9.44
N THR A 105 -1.93 -1.15 8.50
CA THR A 105 -0.63 -0.54 8.79
C THR A 105 -0.28 0.48 7.71
N ILE A 106 0.77 1.28 7.89
CA ILE A 106 1.36 2.08 6.81
C ILE A 106 2.73 1.52 6.50
N LEU A 107 2.87 1.00 5.30
CA LEU A 107 4.13 0.48 4.83
C LEU A 107 5.07 1.62 4.39
N THR A 108 6.35 1.30 4.27
CA THR A 108 7.34 2.29 3.84
C THR A 108 6.96 2.72 2.41
N PRO A 109 6.93 4.02 2.10
CA PRO A 109 6.65 4.45 0.74
C PRO A 109 7.80 4.05 -0.19
N ALA A 110 7.49 3.90 -1.48
CA ALA A 110 8.48 3.65 -2.52
C ALA A 110 8.48 4.79 -3.53
N TRP A 111 9.63 5.00 -4.17
CA TRP A 111 9.75 5.86 -5.33
C TRP A 111 9.26 5.11 -6.56
N VAL A 112 8.20 5.61 -7.18
CA VAL A 112 7.62 5.04 -8.40
C VAL A 112 7.79 6.02 -9.53
N ALA A 113 8.27 5.56 -10.68
CA ALA A 113 8.37 6.40 -11.88
C ALA A 113 6.98 6.93 -12.28
N MET A 114 6.91 8.22 -12.66
CA MET A 114 5.63 8.90 -12.86
C MET A 114 4.80 8.29 -13.99
N ASP A 115 5.45 7.92 -15.08
CA ASP A 115 4.88 7.21 -16.24
C ASP A 115 4.23 5.88 -15.81
N LEU A 116 4.95 5.07 -15.02
CA LEU A 116 4.46 3.80 -14.50
C LEU A 116 3.30 4.01 -13.52
N PHE A 117 3.41 5.00 -12.62
CA PHE A 117 2.38 5.35 -11.64
C PHE A 117 1.04 5.75 -12.28
N LEU A 118 1.11 6.38 -13.45
CA LEU A 118 -0.05 6.86 -14.20
C LEU A 118 -0.58 5.87 -15.25
N SER A 119 0.15 4.78 -15.50
CA SER A 119 -0.25 3.70 -16.40
C SER A 119 -1.35 2.82 -15.81
N ALA A 120 -1.86 1.84 -16.56
CA ALA A 120 -2.76 0.82 -16.03
C ALA A 120 -2.05 -0.15 -15.06
N LYS A 121 -0.72 -0.31 -15.18
CA LYS A 121 0.09 -1.30 -14.45
C LYS A 121 0.55 -0.84 -13.07
N TRP A 122 0.25 0.41 -12.68
CA TRP A 122 0.69 1.00 -11.41
C TRP A 122 0.36 0.15 -10.17
N ARG A 123 -0.77 -0.56 -10.19
CA ARG A 123 -1.20 -1.43 -9.08
C ARG A 123 -0.27 -2.61 -8.89
N GLY A 124 0.19 -3.22 -10.00
CA GLY A 124 1.20 -4.27 -9.98
C GLY A 124 2.53 -3.78 -9.41
N GLU A 125 2.89 -2.51 -9.67
CA GLU A 125 4.08 -1.91 -9.06
C GLU A 125 3.92 -1.72 -7.55
N LEU A 126 2.79 -1.18 -7.09
CA LEU A 126 2.52 -1.05 -5.66
C LEU A 126 2.45 -2.42 -4.97
N TYR A 127 1.91 -3.43 -5.64
CA TYR A 127 1.88 -4.79 -5.13
C TYR A 127 3.28 -5.40 -5.01
N GLY A 128 4.17 -5.17 -6.00
CA GLY A 128 5.58 -5.53 -5.90
C GLY A 128 6.26 -4.87 -4.68
N VAL A 129 5.95 -3.60 -4.41
CA VAL A 129 6.47 -2.90 -3.22
C VAL A 129 5.99 -3.55 -1.92
N VAL A 130 4.73 -3.99 -1.86
CA VAL A 130 4.21 -4.73 -0.69
C VAL A 130 4.98 -6.02 -0.47
N LEU A 131 5.20 -6.80 -1.53
CA LEU A 131 5.91 -8.07 -1.45
C LEU A 131 7.38 -7.89 -1.02
N GLU A 132 8.06 -6.88 -1.58
CA GLU A 132 9.45 -6.56 -1.23
C GLU A 132 9.61 -6.19 0.26
N GLN A 133 8.61 -5.51 0.82
CA GLN A 133 8.68 -5.01 2.19
C GLN A 133 8.34 -6.04 3.25
N ARG A 134 8.07 -7.28 2.84
CA ARG A 134 7.96 -8.40 3.76
C ARG A 134 9.33 -8.73 4.32
N ASN A 135 9.46 -8.65 5.64
CA ASN A 135 10.73 -8.87 6.34
C ASN A 135 11.13 -10.35 6.39
N ASP A 136 10.19 -11.28 6.24
CA ASP A 136 10.40 -12.71 6.43
C ASP A 136 10.91 -13.40 5.16
N GLN A 137 10.61 -12.89 3.96
CA GLN A 137 10.88 -13.54 2.66
C GLN A 137 10.45 -15.02 2.60
N GLN A 138 9.62 -15.44 3.56
CA GLN A 138 9.17 -16.81 3.75
C GLN A 138 8.06 -17.13 2.74
N PRO A 139 7.90 -18.45 2.43
CA PRO A 139 6.79 -18.93 1.63
C PRO A 139 5.46 -18.39 2.16
N ILE A 140 4.67 -17.75 1.29
CA ILE A 140 3.36 -17.23 1.67
C ILE A 140 2.27 -17.73 0.74
N SER A 141 1.13 -18.07 1.32
CA SER A 141 -0.03 -18.43 0.55
C SER A 141 -0.72 -17.18 0.00
N ARG A 142 -1.37 -17.29 -1.15
CA ARG A 142 -2.18 -16.18 -1.69
C ARG A 142 -3.40 -15.86 -0.83
N ALA A 143 -3.92 -16.85 -0.09
CA ALA A 143 -4.98 -16.63 0.89
C ALA A 143 -4.47 -15.68 1.99
N THR A 144 -3.31 -15.98 2.59
CA THR A 144 -2.68 -15.10 3.59
C THR A 144 -2.36 -13.71 3.04
N LEU A 145 -1.90 -13.59 1.78
CA LEU A 145 -1.71 -12.29 1.12
C LEU A 145 -3.04 -11.53 0.94
N THR A 146 -4.14 -12.27 0.70
CA THR A 146 -5.49 -11.70 0.66
C THR A 146 -5.86 -11.20 2.04
N ASP A 147 -5.63 -11.96 3.10
CA ASP A 147 -6.00 -11.53 4.47
C ASP A 147 -5.19 -10.31 4.96
N LEU A 148 -3.92 -10.22 4.55
CA LEU A 148 -3.01 -9.14 4.95
C LEU A 148 -3.24 -7.84 4.18
N TYR A 149 -3.51 -7.95 2.88
CA TYR A 149 -3.53 -6.80 1.97
C TYR A 149 -4.88 -6.57 1.28
N GLY A 150 -5.83 -7.49 1.50
CA GLY A 150 -7.18 -7.54 0.94
C GLY A 150 -7.22 -7.46 -0.58
N VAL A 151 -6.20 -8.00 -1.26
CA VAL A 151 -6.18 -8.14 -2.72
C VAL A 151 -6.60 -9.58 -3.06
N SER A 152 -7.67 -9.74 -3.84
CA SER A 152 -8.18 -11.07 -4.22
C SER A 152 -7.11 -11.91 -4.94
N ILE A 153 -7.21 -13.25 -4.83
CA ILE A 153 -6.27 -14.17 -5.47
C ILE A 153 -6.19 -13.95 -7.00
N THR A 154 -7.32 -13.65 -7.66
CA THR A 154 -7.37 -13.37 -9.10
C THR A 154 -6.58 -12.11 -9.42
N THR A 155 -6.83 -11.03 -8.68
CA THR A 155 -6.13 -9.75 -8.85
C THR A 155 -4.64 -9.87 -8.52
N GLN A 156 -4.26 -10.68 -7.52
CA GLN A 156 -2.85 -10.96 -7.24
C GLN A 156 -2.16 -11.60 -8.45
N LYS A 157 -2.77 -12.60 -9.08
CA LYS A 157 -2.22 -13.24 -10.30
C LYS A 157 -2.06 -12.24 -11.45
N GLU A 158 -3.02 -11.33 -11.62
CA GLU A 158 -2.93 -10.26 -12.63
C GLU A 158 -1.77 -9.31 -12.34
N TYR A 159 -1.61 -8.88 -11.08
CA TYR A 159 -0.51 -8.01 -10.66
C TYR A 159 0.84 -8.69 -10.87
N GLU A 160 0.98 -9.96 -10.47
CA GLU A 160 2.15 -10.79 -10.71
C GLU A 160 2.48 -10.90 -12.21
N LYS A 161 1.48 -11.17 -13.08
CA LYS A 161 1.69 -11.21 -14.55
C LYS A 161 2.08 -9.84 -15.12
N SER A 162 1.48 -8.77 -14.61
CA SER A 162 1.66 -7.42 -15.15
C SER A 162 2.99 -6.78 -14.76
N ASN A 163 3.62 -7.26 -13.67
CA ASN A 163 4.86 -6.72 -13.13
C ASN A 163 6.01 -7.71 -13.26
N LYS A 164 6.88 -7.48 -14.26
CA LYS A 164 8.08 -8.30 -14.52
C LYS A 164 9.07 -8.35 -13.36
N LYS A 165 8.98 -7.43 -12.40
CA LYS A 165 9.84 -7.42 -11.21
C LYS A 165 9.45 -8.50 -10.20
N ILE A 166 8.23 -9.01 -10.26
CA ILE A 166 7.75 -10.04 -9.33
C ILE A 166 8.13 -11.42 -9.90
N VAL A 167 9.21 -11.99 -9.39
CA VAL A 167 9.65 -13.34 -9.74
C VAL A 167 9.08 -14.31 -8.72
N LYS A 168 8.18 -15.17 -9.18
CA LYS A 168 7.60 -16.23 -8.36
C LYS A 168 8.51 -17.46 -8.39
N LYS A 169 9.04 -17.85 -7.24
CA LYS A 169 9.74 -19.13 -7.07
C LYS A 169 8.77 -20.16 -6.50
N VAL A 170 8.45 -21.16 -7.31
CA VAL A 170 7.65 -22.31 -6.88
C VAL A 170 8.53 -23.22 -6.05
N ASN A 171 8.08 -23.55 -4.84
CA ASN A 171 8.81 -24.43 -3.94
C ASN A 171 8.06 -25.75 -3.78
N HIS A 172 8.80 -26.85 -3.70
CA HIS A 172 8.26 -28.18 -3.48
C HIS A 172 8.98 -28.83 -2.30
N ILE A 173 8.24 -29.55 -1.47
CA ILE A 173 8.81 -30.39 -0.41
C ILE A 173 8.58 -31.87 -0.74
N PRO A 174 9.56 -32.76 -0.52
CA PRO A 174 9.33 -34.20 -0.66
C PRO A 174 8.25 -34.66 0.31
N PHE A 175 7.27 -35.41 -0.20
CA PHE A 175 6.26 -36.03 0.65
C PHE A 175 6.91 -37.17 1.44
N LYS A 176 6.79 -37.13 2.77
CA LYS A 176 7.59 -37.92 3.73
C LYS A 176 7.47 -39.46 3.61
N ALA A 177 6.65 -39.99 2.71
CA ALA A 177 6.24 -41.40 2.77
C ALA A 177 6.54 -42.28 1.55
N VAL A 178 7.12 -41.77 0.44
CA VAL A 178 7.25 -42.62 -0.77
C VAL A 178 8.67 -42.66 -1.32
N LYS A 179 9.44 -43.65 -0.83
CA LYS A 179 10.66 -44.11 -1.49
C LYS A 179 10.27 -44.82 -2.79
N LYS A 180 10.65 -44.23 -3.94
CA LYS A 180 10.88 -44.80 -5.30
C LYS A 180 9.97 -45.90 -5.87
N ASP A 181 8.91 -46.31 -5.20
CA ASP A 181 8.02 -47.37 -5.64
C ASP A 181 6.83 -46.73 -6.36
N LYS A 182 6.95 -46.64 -7.69
CA LYS A 182 5.94 -46.04 -8.58
C LYS A 182 4.56 -46.68 -8.38
N VAL A 183 4.50 -47.96 -8.03
CA VAL A 183 3.25 -48.69 -7.77
C VAL A 183 2.61 -48.21 -6.46
N LYS A 184 3.39 -48.02 -5.40
CA LYS A 184 2.90 -47.42 -4.14
C LYS A 184 2.49 -45.95 -4.33
N ILE A 185 3.22 -45.17 -5.13
CA ILE A 185 2.83 -43.79 -5.46
C ILE A 185 1.46 -43.80 -6.16
N ALA A 186 1.28 -44.60 -7.20
CA ALA A 186 0.00 -44.70 -7.92
C ALA A 186 -1.15 -45.17 -7.01
N LYS A 187 -0.89 -46.09 -6.06
CA LYS A 187 -1.87 -46.54 -5.07
C LYS A 187 -2.26 -45.43 -4.08
N ILE A 188 -1.30 -44.67 -3.54
CA ILE A 188 -1.54 -43.53 -2.65
C ILE A 188 -2.31 -42.41 -3.37
N LEU A 189 -2.02 -42.19 -4.65
CA LEU A 189 -2.72 -41.19 -5.45
C LEU A 189 -4.15 -41.62 -5.77
N LYS A 190 -4.40 -42.88 -6.12
CA LYS A 190 -5.77 -43.43 -6.27
C LYS A 190 -6.55 -43.39 -4.96
N LEU A 191 -5.93 -43.74 -3.82
CA LEU A 191 -6.57 -43.73 -2.48
C LEU A 191 -6.99 -42.33 -2.01
N ASN A 192 -6.27 -41.28 -2.42
CA ASN A 192 -6.57 -39.89 -2.05
C ASN A 192 -7.36 -39.13 -3.11
N ASP A 193 -7.94 -39.84 -4.09
CA ASP A 193 -8.73 -39.26 -5.18
C ASP A 193 -7.92 -38.23 -6.01
N HIS A 194 -6.64 -38.54 -6.21
CA HIS A 194 -5.70 -37.74 -6.99
C HIS A 194 -5.51 -38.41 -8.35
N THR A 195 -6.23 -37.90 -9.34
CA THR A 195 -5.98 -38.22 -10.74
C THR A 195 -4.59 -37.70 -11.14
N LEU A 196 -3.76 -38.61 -11.65
CA LEU A 196 -2.51 -38.26 -12.30
C LEU A 196 -2.84 -37.65 -13.66
N MET A 197 -2.34 -36.45 -13.90
CA MET A 197 -2.39 -35.78 -15.18
C MET A 197 -0.95 -35.61 -15.66
N GLU A 198 -0.73 -35.86 -16.94
CA GLU A 198 0.58 -35.73 -17.58
C GLU A 198 0.65 -34.38 -18.30
N GLU A 199 1.74 -33.63 -18.13
CA GLU A 199 1.97 -32.36 -18.83
C GLU A 199 2.78 -32.64 -20.09
N ASN A 200 2.71 -31.75 -21.08
CA ASN A 200 3.37 -31.88 -22.40
C ASN A 200 4.90 -32.11 -22.36
N ASN A 201 5.53 -32.08 -21.19
CA ASN A 201 6.95 -32.33 -20.97
C ASN A 201 7.26 -33.67 -20.25
N GLY A 202 6.28 -34.58 -20.12
CA GLY A 202 6.45 -35.88 -19.44
C GLY A 202 6.48 -35.81 -17.92
N GLU A 203 6.05 -34.68 -17.35
CA GLU A 203 5.97 -34.49 -15.91
C GLU A 203 4.58 -34.85 -15.38
N LEU A 204 4.54 -35.74 -14.39
CA LEU A 204 3.31 -36.23 -13.75
C LEU A 204 2.93 -35.35 -12.55
N TYR A 205 1.70 -34.82 -12.57
CA TYR A 205 1.13 -34.01 -11.49
C TYR A 205 -0.26 -34.52 -11.07
N THR A 206 -0.72 -34.07 -9.90
CA THR A 206 -2.02 -34.40 -9.34
C THR A 206 -2.89 -33.16 -9.26
N ARG A 207 -4.22 -33.35 -9.25
CA ARG A 207 -5.21 -32.26 -9.14
C ARG A 207 -5.03 -31.36 -7.89
N LYS A 208 -4.37 -31.86 -6.82
CA LYS A 208 -4.05 -31.10 -5.59
C LYS A 208 -2.62 -30.53 -5.53
N GLY A 209 -1.89 -30.49 -6.65
CA GLY A 209 -0.58 -29.83 -6.73
C GLY A 209 0.60 -30.64 -6.19
N MET A 210 0.47 -31.97 -6.11
CA MET A 210 1.61 -32.87 -5.93
C MET A 210 2.22 -33.22 -7.29
N LYS A 211 3.54 -33.29 -7.36
CA LYS A 211 4.32 -33.58 -8.57
C LYS A 211 5.41 -34.60 -8.28
N ILE A 212 5.76 -35.44 -9.25
CA ILE A 212 6.93 -36.32 -9.10
C ILE A 212 8.19 -35.55 -9.51
N LEU A 213 9.07 -35.28 -8.56
CA LEU A 213 10.37 -34.62 -8.78
C LEU A 213 11.50 -35.57 -8.41
N HIS A 214 12.42 -35.82 -9.34
CA HIS A 214 13.56 -36.74 -9.16
C HIS A 214 13.17 -38.13 -8.60
N GLY A 215 12.03 -38.68 -9.04
CA GLY A 215 11.54 -39.99 -8.59
C GLY A 215 10.94 -40.02 -7.18
N LYS A 216 10.65 -38.86 -6.58
CA LYS A 216 9.94 -38.73 -5.31
C LYS A 216 8.65 -37.93 -5.50
N LEU A 217 7.57 -38.35 -4.84
CA LEU A 217 6.37 -37.53 -4.76
C LEU A 217 6.69 -36.29 -3.93
N ALA A 218 6.42 -35.11 -4.47
CA ALA A 218 6.64 -33.83 -3.82
C ALA A 218 5.33 -33.03 -3.79
N GLN A 219 5.10 -32.33 -2.70
CA GLN A 219 3.96 -31.44 -2.53
C GLN A 219 4.43 -30.00 -2.78
N GLN A 220 3.67 -29.25 -3.58
CA GLN A 220 3.91 -27.82 -3.72
C GLN A 220 3.58 -27.11 -2.40
N ILE A 221 4.54 -26.36 -1.87
CA ILE A 221 4.31 -25.46 -0.73
C ILE A 221 4.04 -24.04 -1.25
N PRO A 222 3.60 -23.11 -0.37
CA PRO A 222 3.36 -21.74 -0.79
C PRO A 222 4.55 -21.09 -1.51
N ASN A 223 4.26 -20.07 -2.32
CA ASN A 223 5.27 -19.49 -3.19
C ASN A 223 6.23 -18.61 -2.41
N ASN A 224 7.50 -18.63 -2.80
CA ASN A 224 8.40 -17.53 -2.50
C ASN A 224 8.26 -16.47 -3.59
N TYR A 225 8.29 -15.22 -3.16
CA TYR A 225 8.28 -14.07 -4.06
C TYR A 225 9.63 -13.38 -3.93
N LEU A 226 10.33 -13.24 -5.04
CA LEU A 226 11.52 -12.40 -5.13
C LEU A 226 11.13 -11.17 -5.96
N VAL A 227 11.31 -9.97 -5.41
CA VAL A 227 11.02 -8.73 -6.15
C VAL A 227 12.32 -8.07 -6.57
N ILE A 228 12.49 -7.85 -7.87
CA ILE A 228 13.72 -7.26 -8.41
C ILE A 228 13.63 -5.72 -8.26
N ARG A 229 14.46 -5.18 -7.37
CA ARG A 229 14.79 -3.74 -7.21
C ARG A 229 13.56 -2.82 -7.17
N VAL A 230 12.99 -2.68 -5.96
CA VAL A 230 12.07 -1.58 -5.62
C VAL A 230 12.84 -0.47 -4.91
N ASP A 231 12.76 0.76 -5.42
CA ASP A 231 13.38 1.93 -4.80
C ASP A 231 12.61 2.37 -3.54
N LEU A 232 12.89 1.74 -2.39
CA LEU A 232 12.27 2.10 -1.13
C LEU A 232 12.74 3.48 -0.63
N CYS A 233 11.82 4.28 -0.08
CA CYS A 233 12.19 5.50 0.62
C CYS A 233 12.84 5.18 1.97
N LYS A 234 13.66 6.10 2.50
CA LYS A 234 14.22 6.01 3.87
C LYS A 234 13.09 5.80 4.91
N LYS A 235 13.26 4.80 5.79
CA LYS A 235 12.25 4.34 6.78
C LYS A 235 11.82 5.38 7.82
N GLY A 236 12.60 6.43 8.08
CA GLY A 236 12.51 7.28 9.26
C GLY A 236 11.14 7.92 9.56
N ALA A 237 10.33 8.24 8.54
CA ALA A 237 9.01 8.85 8.75
C ALA A 237 7.86 7.83 8.89
N THR A 238 8.05 6.57 8.48
CA THR A 238 6.98 5.56 8.41
C THR A 238 6.53 5.10 9.80
N LYS A 239 7.47 4.98 10.76
CA LYS A 239 7.15 4.57 12.15
C LYS A 239 6.16 5.55 12.82
N LYS A 240 6.34 6.85 12.58
CA LYS A 240 5.42 7.91 13.03
C LYS A 240 4.01 7.68 12.48
N TYR A 241 3.88 7.42 11.17
CA TYR A 241 2.56 7.25 10.54
C TYR A 241 1.86 5.94 10.94
N ARG A 242 2.59 4.86 11.22
CA ARG A 242 1.99 3.61 11.75
C ARG A 242 1.30 3.86 13.09
N LYS A 243 2.01 4.47 14.03
CA LYS A 243 1.46 4.83 15.34
C LYS A 243 0.26 5.77 15.21
N LEU A 244 0.32 6.73 14.29
CA LEU A 244 -0.81 7.64 14.04
C LEU A 244 -2.02 6.93 13.44
N LEU A 245 -1.82 5.95 12.55
CA LEU A 245 -2.92 5.16 12.00
C LEU A 245 -3.60 4.32 13.08
N GLU A 246 -2.83 3.65 13.95
CA GLU A 246 -3.36 2.91 15.09
C GLU A 246 -4.24 3.80 15.98
N ILE A 247 -3.75 4.98 16.36
CA ILE A 247 -4.52 5.96 17.14
C ILE A 247 -5.78 6.42 16.38
N SER A 248 -5.65 6.75 15.10
CA SER A 248 -6.76 7.29 14.28
C SER A 248 -7.84 6.25 13.97
N CYS A 249 -7.53 4.96 14.09
CA CYS A 249 -8.50 3.88 13.97
C CYS A 249 -9.25 3.60 15.29
N LEU A 250 -8.74 4.08 16.43
CA LEU A 250 -9.31 3.83 17.76
C LEU A 250 -10.24 4.96 18.28
N GLU A 251 -10.07 6.21 17.81
CA GLU A 251 -10.91 7.33 18.26
C GLU A 251 -12.15 7.53 17.36
N PRO A 252 -13.39 7.62 17.91
CA PRO A 252 -14.57 8.05 17.17
C PRO A 252 -14.40 9.48 16.67
N ARG A 253 -14.81 9.72 15.42
CA ARG A 253 -14.58 10.98 14.70
C ARG A 253 -15.60 12.04 15.09
N ASP A 254 -15.29 12.84 16.09
CA ASP A 254 -15.71 14.25 16.07
C ASP A 254 -14.67 15.06 15.29
N ILE A 255 -15.14 15.97 14.44
CA ILE A 255 -14.35 16.66 13.41
C ILE A 255 -13.27 17.53 14.09
N LEU A 256 -12.04 17.01 14.17
CA LEU A 256 -10.89 17.73 14.73
C LEU A 256 -9.93 18.19 13.63
N ASP A 257 -9.88 19.50 13.39
CA ASP A 257 -8.96 20.17 12.46
C ASP A 257 -7.57 20.31 13.11
N ARG A 258 -6.80 19.21 13.16
CA ARG A 258 -5.45 19.19 13.77
C ARG A 258 -4.39 19.78 12.82
N MET A 259 -3.72 20.87 13.22
CA MET A 259 -2.58 21.48 12.50
C MET A 259 -1.22 21.08 13.10
N TYR A 260 -0.26 20.72 12.25
CA TYR A 260 1.10 20.37 12.65
C TYR A 260 2.04 21.58 12.50
N TYR A 261 2.86 21.87 13.52
CA TYR A 261 3.86 22.94 13.48
C TYR A 261 5.28 22.40 13.66
N PRO A 262 6.26 22.97 12.93
CA PRO A 262 7.64 22.48 12.94
C PRO A 262 8.38 22.73 14.26
N ASN A 263 7.93 23.69 15.10
CA ASN A 263 8.49 23.94 16.43
C ASN A 263 7.49 24.63 17.38
N ARG A 264 7.82 24.64 18.69
CA ARG A 264 7.00 25.19 19.79
C ARG A 264 6.65 26.67 19.60
N LYS A 265 7.61 27.49 19.13
CA LYS A 265 7.41 28.95 18.97
C LYS A 265 6.39 29.24 17.87
N THR A 266 6.41 28.46 16.79
CA THR A 266 5.45 28.58 15.68
C THR A 266 4.05 28.14 16.10
N ALA A 267 3.95 27.04 16.86
CA ALA A 267 2.68 26.59 17.44
C ALA A 267 2.08 27.67 18.36
N LEU A 268 2.89 28.25 19.26
CA LEU A 268 2.43 29.26 20.21
C LEU A 268 1.95 30.56 19.55
N ARG A 269 2.61 31.00 18.47
CA ARG A 269 2.17 32.18 17.69
C ARG A 269 0.85 31.94 16.98
N ALA A 270 0.66 30.74 16.42
CA ALA A 270 -0.59 30.39 15.75
C ALA A 270 -1.76 30.30 16.74
N VAL A 271 -1.51 29.82 17.96
CA VAL A 271 -2.50 29.81 19.06
C VAL A 271 -2.94 31.23 19.44
N LYS A 272 -1.98 32.14 19.64
CA LYS A 272 -2.29 33.55 19.96
C LYS A 272 -3.10 34.24 18.86
N ARG A 273 -2.90 33.85 17.60
CA ARG A 273 -3.64 34.39 16.44
C ARG A 273 -5.07 33.82 16.33
N ASN A 274 -5.30 32.61 16.80
CA ASN A 274 -6.53 31.85 16.50
C ASN A 274 -7.47 31.61 17.70
N GLY A 275 -7.25 32.28 18.84
CA GLY A 275 -8.30 32.45 19.85
C GLY A 275 -8.65 31.27 20.77
N GLY A 276 -7.85 30.20 20.85
CA GLY A 276 -7.98 29.19 21.91
C GLY A 276 -7.72 27.75 21.49
N ILE A 277 -6.92 27.03 22.29
CA ILE A 277 -6.68 25.58 22.23
C ILE A 277 -6.48 25.07 23.65
N LYS A 278 -7.19 23.99 24.04
CA LYS A 278 -7.24 23.49 25.43
C LYS A 278 -6.07 22.59 25.86
N ARG A 279 -5.28 21.96 24.97
CA ARG A 279 -4.22 21.02 25.39
C ARG A 279 -2.95 21.05 24.55
N TYR A 280 -1.82 20.93 25.26
CA TYR A 280 -0.50 20.62 24.70
C TYR A 280 -0.13 19.20 25.13
N LEU A 281 0.05 18.28 24.18
CA LEU A 281 0.64 16.97 24.50
C LEU A 281 2.14 17.01 24.21
N LYS A 282 2.94 16.82 25.26
CA LYS A 282 4.37 16.50 25.13
C LYS A 282 4.45 15.09 24.55
N SER A 283 5.14 14.92 23.42
CA SER A 283 5.54 13.58 22.97
C SER A 283 6.26 12.88 24.15
N PRO A 284 5.94 11.61 24.47
CA PRO A 284 6.61 10.89 25.54
C PRO A 284 8.13 11.00 25.36
N ALA A 285 8.80 11.36 26.45
CA ALA A 285 10.21 11.75 26.48
C ALA A 285 11.11 10.68 25.83
N GLY A 286 12.08 11.12 25.02
CA GLY A 286 13.10 10.24 24.43
C GLY A 286 13.40 10.45 22.93
N LEU A 287 12.69 11.35 22.24
CA LEU A 287 13.02 11.71 20.86
C LEU A 287 13.47 13.17 20.83
N THR A 288 14.79 13.36 20.94
CA THR A 288 15.48 14.61 20.62
C THR A 288 15.33 14.87 19.12
N ASP A 289 14.18 15.43 18.74
CA ASP A 289 13.95 16.43 17.69
C ASP A 289 12.44 16.67 17.57
N THR A 290 12.03 17.78 18.17
CA THR A 290 10.68 18.02 18.70
C THR A 290 9.66 18.48 17.65
N ASN A 291 8.65 17.66 17.35
CA ASN A 291 7.41 18.14 16.73
C ASN A 291 6.38 18.47 17.83
N TRP A 292 5.77 19.65 17.76
CA TRP A 292 4.73 20.12 18.67
C TRP A 292 3.41 20.32 17.90
N TRP A 293 2.27 19.98 18.48
CA TRP A 293 0.95 20.23 17.87
C TRP A 293 0.02 21.01 18.81
N GLY A 294 -0.94 21.69 18.20
CA GLY A 294 -2.05 22.36 18.88
C GLY A 294 -3.38 21.84 18.34
N GLU A 295 -4.34 21.63 19.22
CA GLU A 295 -5.71 21.17 18.95
C GLU A 295 -6.69 22.35 18.85
N ILE A 296 -7.09 22.77 17.63
CA ILE A 296 -8.14 23.77 17.46
C ILE A 296 -9.49 23.04 17.44
N THR A 297 -10.36 23.42 18.36
CA THR A 297 -11.80 23.09 18.35
C THR A 297 -12.53 24.30 17.81
N GLN A 298 -13.42 24.09 16.83
CA GLN A 298 -14.42 25.09 16.44
C GLN A 298 -15.64 24.94 17.35
#